data_AF-A0A6A5R2M1-F1
#
_entry.id   AF-A0A6A5R2M1-F1
#
_cell.length_a   1.000
_cell.length_b   1.000
_cell.length_c   1.000
_cell.angle_alpha   90.00
_cell.angle_beta   90.00
_cell.angle_gamma   90.00
#
_symmetry.space_group_name_H-M   'P 1'
#
loop_
_entity.id
_entity.type
_entity.pdbx_description
1 polymer ?
#
loop_
_entity_poly.entity_id
_entity_poly.type
_entity_poly.pdbx_seq_one_letter_code
_entity_poly.pdbx_strand_id
1 'polypeptide(L)'
;MDSVSLAIEKARAASSDRSFSYQEVADAINASRLTVLRRARGVTTSRADAYQQLQKLTTEQEYELAAYIKELTERHLAPTRQMIQNFASELAHESVGDTWVSDFLHCY
;
A
#
# COMPACT_ATOMS: atom_id res chain seq x y z
N MET A 1 0.74 -4.39 8.20
CA MET A 1 0.20 -3.81 9.45
C MET A 1 1.29 -3.00 10.14
N ASP A 2 1.04 -1.72 10.44
CA ASP A 2 2.08 -0.83 10.97
C ASP A 2 2.21 -0.86 12.51
N SER A 3 3.29 -0.25 13.02
CA SER A 3 3.67 -0.30 14.45
C SER A 3 2.58 0.24 15.39
N VAL A 4 1.89 1.31 15.00
CA VAL A 4 0.82 1.91 15.81
C VAL A 4 -0.40 0.98 15.87
N SER A 5 -0.81 0.40 14.75
CA SER A 5 -1.97 -0.50 14.71
C SER A 5 -1.70 -1.79 15.47
N LEU A 6 -0.48 -2.34 15.37
CA LEU A 6 -0.04 -3.50 16.14
C LEU A 6 -0.04 -3.22 17.65
N ALA A 7 0.43 -2.05 18.08
CA ALA A 7 0.44 -1.67 19.49
C ALA A 7 -0.98 -1.55 20.07
N ILE A 8 -1.92 -0.99 19.30
CA ILE A 8 -3.34 -0.91 19.69
C ILE A 8 -3.94 -2.31 19.85
N GLU A 9 -3.70 -3.21 18.89
CA GLU A 9 -4.22 -4.58 18.94
C GLU A 9 -3.67 -5.37 20.13
N LYS A 10 -2.36 -5.32 20.35
CA LYS A 10 -1.70 -5.97 21.50
C LYS A 10 -2.27 -5.47 22.83
N ALA A 11 -2.45 -4.16 22.96
CA ALA A 11 -2.99 -3.58 24.18
C ALA A 11 -4.47 -3.92 24.39
N ARG A 12 -5.27 -4.04 23.31
CA ARG A 12 -6.67 -4.51 23.39
C ARG A 12 -6.75 -5.98 23.81
N ALA A 13 -5.86 -6.83 23.29
CA ALA A 13 -5.80 -8.24 23.65
C ALA A 13 -5.34 -8.46 25.10
N ALA A 14 -4.49 -7.58 25.65
CA ALA A 14 -4.03 -7.63 27.03
C ALA A 14 -5.08 -7.12 28.05
N SER A 15 -6.07 -6.34 27.61
CA SER A 15 -7.07 -5.71 28.47
C SER A 15 -8.31 -6.57 28.73
N SER A 16 -8.14 -7.85 29.05
CA SER A 16 -9.26 -8.78 29.30
C SER A 16 -10.06 -8.42 30.57
N ASP A 17 -9.39 -7.92 31.61
CA ASP A 17 -10.00 -7.56 32.91
C ASP A 17 -9.76 -6.09 33.34
N ARG A 18 -8.94 -5.34 32.60
CA ARG A 18 -8.56 -3.95 32.91
C ARG A 18 -9.10 -3.01 31.85
N SER A 19 -9.51 -1.80 32.24
CA SER A 19 -9.91 -0.76 31.29
C SER A 19 -8.74 -0.39 30.36
N PHE A 20 -8.97 -0.51 29.06
CA PHE A 20 -8.01 -0.17 28.01
C PHE A 20 -7.74 1.35 27.98
N SER A 21 -6.47 1.76 28.01
CA SER A 21 -6.05 3.16 27.96
C SER A 21 -5.22 3.48 26.71
N TYR A 22 -5.70 4.43 25.91
CA TYR A 22 -4.94 4.95 24.75
C TYR A 22 -3.65 5.69 25.15
N GLN A 23 -3.56 6.17 26.40
CA GLN A 23 -2.35 6.86 26.89
C GLN A 23 -1.20 5.86 27.07
N GLU A 24 -1.48 4.71 27.68
CA GLU A 24 -0.46 3.69 27.94
C GLU A 24 0.13 3.14 26.64
N VAL A 25 -0.72 2.96 25.61
CA VAL A 25 -0.28 2.57 24.26
C VAL A 25 0.62 3.64 23.65
N ALA A 26 0.25 4.91 23.79
CA ALA A 26 0.98 6.04 23.24
C ALA A 26 2.36 6.19 23.89
N ASP A 27 2.44 6.06 25.22
CA ASP A 27 3.68 6.11 25.98
C ASP A 27 4.61 4.95 25.60
N ALA A 28 4.06 3.74 25.40
CA ALA A 28 4.84 2.55 25.02
C ALA A 28 5.52 2.67 23.64
N ILE A 29 4.92 3.40 22.70
CA ILE A 29 5.45 3.60 21.34
C ILE A 29 6.03 5.00 21.12
N ASN A 30 6.13 5.82 22.19
CA ASN A 30 6.55 7.21 22.15
C ASN A 30 5.83 8.04 21.06
N ALA A 31 4.52 7.85 20.93
CA ALA A 31 3.68 8.59 19.98
C ALA A 31 2.66 9.47 20.72
N SER A 32 2.08 10.44 20.01
CA SER A 32 0.97 11.20 20.56
C SER A 32 -0.27 10.32 20.75
N ARG A 33 -0.93 10.45 21.90
CA ARG A 33 -2.24 9.83 22.17
C ARG A 33 -3.28 10.13 21.08
N LEU A 34 -3.26 11.34 20.49
CA LEU A 34 -4.18 11.70 19.41
C LEU A 34 -3.95 10.84 18.16
N THR A 35 -2.71 10.50 17.84
CA THR A 35 -2.36 9.62 16.72
C THR A 35 -2.93 8.22 16.95
N VAL A 36 -2.73 7.66 18.15
CA VAL A 36 -3.26 6.34 18.53
C VAL A 36 -4.79 6.32 18.49
N LEU A 37 -5.45 7.35 19.02
CA LEU A 37 -6.91 7.46 19.03
C LEU A 37 -7.48 7.57 17.60
N ARG A 38 -6.90 8.41 16.75
CA ARG A 38 -7.33 8.58 15.35
C ARG A 38 -7.14 7.29 14.56
N ARG A 39 -6.03 6.58 14.78
CA ARG A 39 -5.79 5.27 14.18
C ARG A 39 -6.81 4.22 14.64
N ALA A 40 -7.07 4.15 15.94
CA ALA A 40 -8.02 3.20 16.51
C ALA A 40 -9.47 3.41 16.05
N ARG A 41 -9.82 4.65 15.70
CA ARG A 41 -11.12 5.02 15.13
C ARG A 41 -11.17 4.88 13.60
N GLY A 42 -10.09 4.45 12.96
CA GLY A 42 -10.01 4.34 11.49
C GLY A 42 -9.97 5.69 10.76
N VAL A 43 -9.75 6.81 11.46
CA VAL A 43 -9.71 8.16 10.85
C VAL A 43 -8.45 8.36 10.01
N THR A 44 -7.35 7.71 10.39
CA THR A 44 -6.06 7.77 9.70
C THR A 44 -5.55 6.37 9.50
N THR A 45 -5.02 6.06 8.33
CA THR A 45 -4.35 4.78 8.04
C THR A 45 -2.82 4.93 8.08
N SER A 46 -2.07 3.84 7.87
CA SER A 46 -0.62 3.92 7.70
C SER A 46 -0.28 4.48 6.32
N ARG A 47 0.91 5.06 6.15
CA ARG A 47 1.33 5.54 4.82
C ARG A 47 1.35 4.41 3.80
N ALA A 48 1.86 3.24 4.19
CA ALA A 48 1.93 2.07 3.32
C ALA A 48 0.54 1.62 2.87
N ASP A 49 -0.42 1.52 3.80
CA ASP A 49 -1.79 1.13 3.47
C ASP A 49 -2.47 2.19 2.59
N ALA A 50 -2.22 3.48 2.84
CA ALA A 50 -2.71 4.56 1.98
C ALA A 50 -2.12 4.47 0.56
N TYR A 51 -0.83 4.20 0.43
CA TYR A 51 -0.21 4.00 -0.88
C TYR A 51 -0.82 2.81 -1.61
N GLN A 52 -0.99 1.67 -0.94
CA GLN A 52 -1.64 0.50 -1.53
C GLN A 52 -3.09 0.79 -1.96
N GLN A 53 -3.83 1.59 -1.21
CA GLN A 53 -5.20 2.00 -1.58
C GLN A 53 -5.25 2.97 -2.76
N LEU A 54 -4.19 3.76 -2.97
CA LEU A 54 -4.11 4.72 -4.07
C LEU A 54 -3.54 4.11 -5.36
N GLN A 55 -2.81 3.01 -5.26
CA GLN A 55 -2.28 2.31 -6.43
C GLN A 55 -3.41 1.69 -7.26
N LYS A 56 -3.24 1.76 -8.59
CA LYS A 56 -4.17 1.19 -9.57
C LYS A 56 -4.00 -0.32 -9.73
N LEU A 57 -2.77 -0.80 -9.56
CA LEU A 57 -2.40 -2.21 -9.57
C LEU A 57 -1.85 -2.59 -8.19
N THR A 58 -2.01 -3.86 -7.82
CA THR A 58 -1.30 -4.38 -6.65
C THR A 58 0.20 -4.51 -6.95
N THR A 59 1.04 -4.51 -5.92
CA THR A 59 2.49 -4.70 -6.08
C THR A 59 2.83 -6.00 -6.80
N GLU A 60 2.03 -7.05 -6.61
CA GLU A 60 2.18 -8.33 -7.31
C GLU A 60 1.87 -8.19 -8.81
N GLN A 61 0.79 -7.50 -9.17
CA GLN A 61 0.44 -7.23 -10.57
C GLN A 61 1.49 -6.37 -11.27
N GLU A 62 2.02 -5.33 -10.61
CA GLU A 62 3.10 -4.50 -11.15
C GLU A 62 4.37 -5.34 -11.41
N TYR A 63 4.70 -6.25 -10.50
CA TYR A 63 5.84 -7.16 -10.66
C TYR A 63 5.63 -8.15 -11.82
N GLU A 64 4.46 -8.75 -11.94
CA GLU A 64 4.12 -9.65 -13.06
C GLU A 64 4.18 -8.91 -14.40
N LEU A 65 3.63 -7.70 -14.46
CA LEU A 65 3.68 -6.86 -15.66
C LEU A 65 5.13 -6.52 -16.05
N ALA A 66 5.97 -6.16 -15.07
CA ALA A 66 7.38 -5.88 -15.30
C ALA A 66 8.14 -7.12 -15.81
N ALA A 67 7.88 -8.29 -15.21
CA ALA A 67 8.47 -9.56 -15.66
C ALA A 67 8.04 -9.90 -17.10
N TYR A 68 6.77 -9.70 -17.43
CA TYR A 68 6.25 -9.92 -18.77
C TYR A 68 6.87 -8.98 -19.81
N ILE A 69 6.98 -7.67 -19.49
CA ILE A 69 7.65 -6.69 -20.35
C ILE A 69 9.11 -7.07 -20.60
N LYS A 70 9.80 -7.57 -19.57
CA LYS A 70 11.18 -8.03 -19.68
C LYS A 70 11.30 -9.23 -20.63
N GLU A 71 10.45 -10.24 -20.48
CA GLU A 71 10.42 -11.41 -21.38
C GLU A 71 10.17 -10.98 -22.84
N LEU A 72 9.21 -10.09 -23.07
CA LEU A 72 8.95 -9.53 -24.40
C LEU A 72 10.17 -8.82 -24.98
N THR A 73 10.87 -8.04 -24.16
CA THR A 73 12.07 -7.32 -24.56
C THR A 73 13.21 -8.27 -24.92
N GLU A 74 13.42 -9.33 -24.14
CA GLU A 74 14.39 -10.39 -24.42
C GLU A 74 14.09 -11.13 -25.74
N ARG A 75 12.81 -11.22 -26.12
CA ARG A 75 12.35 -11.78 -27.39
C ARG A 75 12.36 -10.80 -28.56
N HIS A 76 12.99 -9.62 -28.39
CA HIS A 76 13.03 -8.53 -29.36
C HIS A 76 11.65 -7.94 -29.71
N LEU A 77 10.69 -8.03 -28.80
CA LEU A 77 9.33 -7.48 -28.90
C LEU A 77 9.09 -6.42 -27.82
N ALA A 78 10.05 -5.48 -27.66
CA ALA A 78 9.96 -4.44 -26.65
C ALA A 78 8.63 -3.66 -26.79
N PRO A 79 7.75 -3.68 -25.77
CA PRO A 79 6.43 -3.09 -25.87
C PRO A 79 6.50 -1.56 -25.90
N THR A 80 5.58 -0.94 -26.63
CA THR A 80 5.44 0.52 -26.63
C THR A 80 4.78 0.99 -25.34
N ARG A 81 4.93 2.28 -25.00
CA ARG A 81 4.22 2.88 -23.85
C ARG A 81 2.71 2.67 -23.91
N GLN A 82 2.11 2.73 -25.10
CA GLN A 82 0.68 2.46 -25.30
C GLN A 82 0.33 1.00 -25.00
N MET A 83 1.18 0.03 -25.35
CA MET A 83 0.96 -1.37 -24.98
C MET A 83 1.02 -1.57 -23.47
N ILE A 84 2.00 -0.97 -22.79
CA ILE A 84 2.12 -1.02 -21.32
C ILE A 84 0.87 -0.43 -20.65
N GLN A 85 0.38 0.71 -21.16
CA GLN A 85 -0.86 1.33 -20.68
C GLN A 85 -2.07 0.41 -20.87
N ASN A 86 -2.17 -0.26 -22.02
CA ASN A 86 -3.27 -1.19 -22.30
C ASN A 86 -3.23 -2.40 -21.36
N PHE A 87 -2.05 -3.01 -21.14
CA PHE A 87 -1.89 -4.12 -20.20
C PHE A 87 -2.25 -3.72 -18.78
N ALA A 88 -1.76 -2.56 -18.33
CA ALA A 88 -2.11 -2.05 -17.00
C ALA A 88 -3.61 -1.75 -16.86
N SER A 89 -4.25 -1.22 -17.91
CA SER A 89 -5.69 -0.94 -17.90
C SER A 89 -6.52 -2.22 -17.88
N GLU A 90 -6.05 -3.27 -18.57
CA GLU A 90 -6.68 -4.58 -18.56
C GLU A 90 -6.58 -5.24 -17.19
N LEU A 91 -5.41 -5.19 -16.54
CA LEU A 91 -5.16 -5.72 -15.19
C LEU A 91 -5.93 -4.95 -14.11
N ALA A 92 -6.08 -3.62 -14.26
CA ALA A 92 -6.79 -2.77 -13.30
C ALA A 92 -8.32 -2.75 -13.53
N HIS A 93 -8.80 -3.29 -14.67
CA HIS A 93 -10.18 -3.17 -15.13
C HIS A 93 -10.68 -1.71 -15.23
N GLU A 94 -9.77 -0.76 -15.41
CA GLU A 94 -10.06 0.67 -15.55
C GLU A 94 -9.00 1.36 -16.40
N SER A 95 -9.33 2.52 -16.98
CA SER A 95 -8.37 3.26 -17.82
C SER A 95 -7.24 3.83 -16.98
N VAL A 96 -6.01 3.48 -17.32
CA VAL A 96 -4.80 4.03 -16.72
C VAL A 96 -4.28 5.20 -17.58
N GLY A 97 -3.76 6.27 -16.96
CA GLY A 97 -3.23 7.44 -17.67
C GLY A 97 -1.74 7.32 -18.04
N ASP A 98 -1.25 8.16 -18.94
CA ASP A 98 0.17 8.14 -19.36
C ASP A 98 1.15 8.53 -18.23
N THR A 99 0.71 9.33 -17.25
CA THR A 99 1.51 9.62 -16.05
C THR A 99 1.86 8.34 -15.30
N TRP A 100 0.90 7.42 -15.15
CA TRP A 100 1.14 6.14 -14.47
C TRP A 100 2.18 5.29 -15.21
N VAL A 101 2.17 5.29 -16.55
CA VAL A 101 3.20 4.58 -17.35
C VAL A 101 4.59 5.18 -17.10
N SER A 102 4.67 6.50 -16.95
CA SER A 102 5.93 7.18 -16.59
C SER A 102 6.42 6.78 -15.20
N ASP A 103 5.51 6.75 -14.23
CA ASP A 103 5.83 6.37 -12.85
C ASP A 103 6.26 4.89 -12.78
N PHE A 104 5.56 4.00 -13.48
CA PHE A 104 5.88 2.59 -13.60
C PHE A 104 7.28 2.37 -14.18
N LEU A 105 7.59 3.00 -15.32
CA LEU A 105 8.91 2.90 -15.97
C LEU A 105 10.05 3.56 -15.17
N HIS A 106 9.74 4.44 -14.22
CA HIS A 106 10.75 5.00 -13.32
C HIS A 106 11.10 4.04 -12.18
N CYS A 107 10.16 3.18 -11.80
CA CYS A 107 10.31 2.24 -10.68
C CYS A 107 10.94 0.89 -11.10
N TYR A 108 10.76 0.47 -12.36
CA TYR A 108 11.13 -0.85 -12.89
C TYR A 108 12.03 -0.75 -14.12
#